data_AF-A0A392M780-F1
#
_entry.id   AF-A0A392M780-F1
#
_cell.length_a   1.000
_cell.length_b   1.000
_cell.length_c   1.000
_cell.angle_alpha   90.00
_cell.angle_beta   90.00
_cell.angle_gamma   90.00
#
_symmetry.space_group_name_H-M   'P 1'
#
loop_
_entity.id
_entity.type
_entity.pdbx_description
1 polymer ?
#
loop_
_entity_poly.entity_id
_entity_poly.type
_entity_poly.pdbx_seq_one_letter_code
_entity_poly.pdbx_strand_id
1 'polypeptide(L)'
;MYRYKDDVYDRIWLPYESRDWRRLTTSLNNDDLDQNYYRPPAIVMSTAVTPVNGSAPLQFHWDADNVNDQYYIYRHFSEVEELAGNETRAFNMTMTGELPYGPEIPIYRGVYTIFTRLPLTGAKRYQLSLSKTENSTHPPILNAIEVYKVKDFSQLETEPDDVDTIANIKNAYGVARNWQGDPCGPAKYMWEGVNCSFNGLNPPRITS
;
A
#
# COMPACT_ATOMS: atom_id res chain seq x y z
N MET A 1 14.39 -4.91 -0.41
CA MET A 1 13.60 -4.16 0.59
C MET A 1 14.02 -2.72 0.47
N TYR A 2 13.08 -1.82 0.17
CA TYR A 2 13.33 -0.38 0.08
C TYR A 2 12.65 0.31 1.26
N ARG A 3 13.31 1.33 1.84
CA ARG A 3 12.90 2.00 3.10
C ARG A 3 13.44 3.43 3.15
N TYR A 4 13.47 4.05 4.34
CA TYR A 4 14.09 5.34 4.66
C TYR A 4 15.30 5.69 3.77
N LYS A 5 15.26 6.89 3.21
CA LYS A 5 16.01 7.48 2.06
C LYS A 5 15.32 7.33 0.70
N ASP A 6 14.64 6.22 0.43
CA ASP A 6 13.96 6.01 -0.85
C ASP A 6 12.51 6.53 -0.82
N ASP A 7 11.82 6.40 0.32
CA ASP A 7 10.42 6.80 0.51
C ASP A 7 10.27 7.93 1.54
N VAL A 8 9.62 9.02 1.13
CA VAL A 8 9.35 10.21 1.96
C VAL A 8 8.43 9.93 3.15
N TYR A 9 7.62 8.86 3.07
CA TYR A 9 6.73 8.41 4.13
C TYR A 9 7.27 7.21 4.91
N ASP A 10 8.52 6.80 4.66
CA ASP A 10 9.20 5.68 5.31
C ASP A 10 8.42 4.34 5.26
N ARG A 11 7.63 4.13 4.20
CA ARG A 11 6.97 2.83 3.96
C ARG A 11 8.01 1.78 3.60
N ILE A 12 7.74 0.54 4.01
CA ILE A 12 8.57 -0.61 3.68
C ILE A 12 8.02 -1.27 2.41
N TRP A 13 8.82 -1.29 1.36
CA TRP A 13 8.49 -1.98 0.11
C TRP A 13 9.23 -3.31 0.02
N LEU A 14 8.46 -4.39 -0.03
CA LEU A 14 8.96 -5.75 -0.15
C LEU A 14 8.76 -6.27 -1.59
N PRO A 15 9.79 -6.86 -2.21
CA PRO A 15 9.61 -7.49 -3.50
C PRO A 15 8.66 -8.68 -3.35
N TYR A 16 7.71 -8.79 -4.27
CA TYR A 16 6.86 -9.95 -4.40
C TYR A 16 7.22 -10.69 -5.68
N GLU A 17 7.44 -12.00 -5.58
CA GLU A 17 7.86 -12.85 -6.69
C GLU A 17 6.88 -14.00 -6.89
N SER A 18 6.55 -14.29 -8.14
CA SER A 18 5.75 -15.42 -8.56
C SER A 18 6.37 -16.05 -9.79
N ARG A 19 6.24 -17.37 -9.95
CA ARG A 19 6.78 -18.12 -11.10
C ARG A 19 6.11 -17.73 -12.41
N ASP A 20 4.88 -17.23 -12.35
CA ASP A 20 4.10 -16.83 -13.52
C ASP A 20 4.39 -15.38 -13.94
N TRP A 21 5.28 -14.68 -13.24
CA TRP A 21 5.59 -13.27 -13.46
C TRP A 21 7.02 -13.09 -13.95
N ARG A 22 7.20 -12.11 -14.83
CA ARG A 22 8.49 -11.58 -15.27
C ARG A 22 8.61 -10.14 -14.79
N ARG A 23 9.80 -9.77 -14.31
CA ARG A 23 10.12 -8.38 -13.93
C ARG A 23 10.51 -7.57 -15.16
N LEU A 24 9.97 -6.36 -15.26
CA LEU A 24 10.38 -5.30 -16.16
C LEU A 24 11.11 -4.24 -15.33
N THR A 25 12.15 -3.64 -15.91
CA THR A 25 12.97 -2.63 -15.24
C THR A 25 13.32 -1.52 -16.21
N THR A 26 13.31 -0.29 -15.73
CA THR A 26 13.78 0.87 -16.46
C THR A 26 14.71 1.70 -15.59
N SER A 27 15.59 2.47 -16.21
CA SER A 27 16.46 3.40 -15.47
C SER A 27 15.72 4.73 -15.32
N LEU A 28 15.34 5.07 -14.09
CA LEU A 28 14.66 6.32 -13.77
C LEU A 28 15.34 7.00 -12.60
N ASN A 29 15.61 8.30 -12.74
CA ASN A 29 15.90 9.15 -11.59
C ASN A 29 14.59 9.62 -10.96
N ASN A 30 14.62 10.01 -9.68
CA ASN A 30 13.44 10.53 -8.99
C ASN A 30 12.81 11.74 -9.69
N ASP A 31 13.63 12.59 -10.32
CA ASP A 31 13.20 13.82 -10.99
C ASP A 31 12.53 13.54 -12.36
N ASP A 32 12.66 12.32 -12.89
CA ASP A 32 12.11 11.92 -14.19
C ASP A 32 10.70 11.33 -14.11
N LEU A 33 10.18 11.11 -12.90
CA LEU A 33 8.83 10.58 -12.68
C LEU A 33 7.82 11.69 -12.45
N ASP A 34 6.74 11.67 -13.22
CA ASP A 34 5.56 12.49 -12.93
C ASP A 34 4.77 11.83 -11.79
N GLN A 35 5.02 12.31 -10.57
CA GLN A 35 4.53 11.71 -9.33
C GLN A 35 3.09 12.10 -8.99
N ASN A 36 2.35 11.18 -8.38
CA ASN A 36 1.05 11.48 -7.78
C ASN A 36 1.13 11.80 -6.29
N TYR A 37 -0.03 12.06 -5.67
CA TYR A 37 -0.15 12.40 -4.25
C TYR A 37 0.39 11.33 -3.29
N TYR A 38 0.30 10.04 -3.65
CA TYR A 38 0.78 8.94 -2.79
C TYR A 38 2.30 8.75 -2.82
N ARG A 39 2.96 9.41 -3.79
CA ARG A 39 4.40 9.46 -3.97
C ARG A 39 5.14 8.13 -3.76
N PRO A 40 4.73 7.02 -4.41
CA PRO A 40 5.50 5.78 -4.33
C PRO A 40 6.92 6.03 -4.86
N PRO A 41 7.95 5.49 -4.19
CA PRO A 41 9.33 5.86 -4.46
C PRO A 41 9.76 5.43 -5.85
N ALA A 42 10.66 6.20 -6.49
CA ALA A 42 11.01 5.94 -7.89
C ALA A 42 11.63 4.56 -8.11
N ILE A 43 12.41 4.08 -7.14
CA ILE A 43 13.00 2.75 -7.20
C ILE A 43 11.95 1.63 -7.29
N VAL A 44 10.77 1.84 -6.68
CA VAL A 44 9.63 0.93 -6.81
C VAL A 44 8.98 1.11 -8.18
N MET A 45 8.70 2.36 -8.57
CA MET A 45 8.01 2.65 -9.84
C MET A 45 8.86 2.36 -11.09
N SER A 46 10.18 2.29 -10.96
CA SER A 46 11.13 1.88 -12.02
C SER A 46 11.08 0.38 -12.33
N THR A 47 10.33 -0.38 -11.54
CA THR A 47 10.11 -1.80 -11.73
C THR A 47 8.63 -2.11 -11.86
N ALA A 48 8.31 -3.12 -12.66
CA ALA A 48 6.96 -3.66 -12.76
C ALA A 48 7.00 -5.17 -12.95
N VAL A 49 5.89 -5.84 -12.65
CA VAL A 49 5.69 -7.24 -12.99
C VAL A 49 4.67 -7.37 -14.10
N THR A 50 4.89 -8.36 -14.96
CA THR A 50 4.03 -8.70 -16.10
C THR A 50 3.96 -10.23 -16.23
N PRO A 51 2.88 -10.84 -16.74
CA PRO A 51 2.80 -12.28 -16.86
C PRO A 51 3.85 -12.83 -17.84
N VAL A 52 4.44 -13.97 -17.52
CA VAL A 52 5.40 -14.69 -18.41
C VAL A 52 4.71 -15.09 -19.70
N ASN A 53 3.47 -15.59 -19.60
CA ASN A 53 2.60 -15.79 -20.75
C ASN A 53 1.87 -14.48 -21.08
N GLY A 54 2.27 -13.81 -22.16
CA GLY A 54 1.75 -12.48 -22.51
C GLY A 54 0.24 -12.40 -22.81
N SER A 55 -0.43 -13.55 -23.00
CA SER A 55 -1.89 -13.62 -23.17
C SER A 55 -2.62 -13.99 -21.87
N ALA A 56 -1.90 -14.44 -20.84
CA ALA A 56 -2.49 -14.77 -19.56
C ALA A 56 -2.73 -13.49 -18.74
N PRO A 57 -3.73 -13.49 -17.83
CA PRO A 57 -3.89 -12.39 -16.88
C PRO A 57 -2.76 -12.35 -15.85
N LEU A 58 -2.42 -11.15 -15.39
CA LEU A 58 -1.62 -10.97 -14.18
C LEU A 58 -2.52 -11.14 -12.96
N GLN A 59 -2.21 -12.11 -12.10
CA GLN A 59 -3.05 -12.42 -10.92
C GLN A 59 -2.27 -12.28 -9.63
N PHE A 60 -2.84 -11.54 -8.68
CA PHE A 60 -2.36 -11.41 -7.30
C PHE A 60 -3.51 -11.72 -6.34
N HIS A 61 -3.22 -12.35 -5.21
CA HIS A 61 -4.24 -12.66 -4.23
C HIS A 61 -3.71 -12.63 -2.80
N TRP A 62 -4.63 -12.50 -1.86
CA TRP A 62 -4.39 -12.78 -0.44
C TRP A 62 -5.62 -13.45 0.16
N ASP A 63 -5.41 -14.19 1.23
CA ASP A 63 -6.48 -14.84 1.98
C ASP A 63 -6.75 -14.02 3.25
N ALA A 64 -8.02 -13.89 3.62
CA ALA A 64 -8.44 -13.20 4.83
C ALA A 64 -8.44 -14.17 6.02
N ASP A 65 -8.02 -13.67 7.19
CA ASP A 65 -8.10 -14.45 8.44
C ASP A 65 -9.57 -14.71 8.83
N ASN A 66 -10.42 -13.70 8.60
CA ASN A 66 -11.86 -13.74 8.84
C ASN A 66 -12.61 -13.12 7.65
N VAL A 67 -13.75 -13.69 7.27
CA VAL A 67 -14.60 -13.16 6.19
C VAL A 67 -15.15 -11.74 6.47
N ASN A 68 -15.23 -11.36 7.74
CA ASN A 68 -15.64 -10.02 8.16
C ASN A 68 -14.49 -9.02 8.19
N ASP A 69 -13.25 -9.46 7.92
CA ASP A 69 -12.15 -8.53 7.76
C ASP A 69 -12.46 -7.54 6.62
N GLN A 70 -12.01 -6.31 6.81
CA GLN A 70 -12.16 -5.24 5.84
C GLN A 70 -10.79 -4.85 5.30
N TYR A 71 -10.69 -4.72 3.98
CA TYR A 71 -9.43 -4.36 3.31
C TYR A 71 -9.59 -3.14 2.42
N TYR A 72 -8.58 -2.28 2.41
CA TYR A 72 -8.36 -1.25 1.41
C TYR A 72 -7.11 -1.59 0.62
N ILE A 73 -7.15 -1.39 -0.70
CA ILE A 73 -6.01 -1.69 -1.56
C ILE A 73 -5.67 -0.50 -2.45
N TYR A 74 -4.37 -0.29 -2.65
CA TYR A 74 -3.82 0.75 -3.52
C TYR A 74 -2.92 0.08 -4.54
N ARG A 75 -3.23 0.28 -5.83
CA ARG A 75 -2.49 -0.30 -6.96
C ARG A 75 -1.78 0.84 -7.68
N HIS A 76 -0.46 0.79 -7.70
CA HIS A 76 0.38 1.83 -8.29
C HIS A 76 0.86 1.38 -9.68
N PHE A 77 0.71 2.29 -10.64
CA PHE A 77 1.01 2.04 -12.04
C PHE A 77 1.91 3.14 -12.60
N SER A 78 2.84 2.72 -13.45
CA SER A 78 3.60 3.57 -14.37
C SER A 78 4.12 2.68 -15.49
N GLU A 79 3.97 3.10 -16.74
CA GLU A 79 4.59 2.36 -17.84
C GLU A 79 6.11 2.51 -17.76
N VAL A 80 6.79 1.36 -17.82
CA VAL A 80 8.25 1.25 -17.64
C VAL A 80 8.97 1.03 -18.97
N GLU A 81 8.27 0.55 -19.99
CA GLU A 81 8.81 0.36 -21.34
C GLU A 81 8.41 1.54 -22.23
N GLU A 82 9.36 2.13 -22.94
CA GLU A 82 9.07 3.16 -23.93
C GLU A 82 8.54 2.49 -25.21
N LEU A 83 7.21 2.41 -25.31
CA LEU A 83 6.53 1.71 -26.40
C LEU A 83 6.60 2.51 -27.70
N ALA A 84 6.73 1.82 -28.83
CA ALA A 84 6.64 2.47 -30.14
C ALA A 84 5.23 3.04 -30.38
N GLY A 85 5.08 4.01 -31.29
CA GLY A 85 3.79 4.69 -31.52
C GLY A 85 2.63 3.79 -32.00
N ASN A 86 2.93 2.57 -32.45
CA ASN A 86 1.95 1.54 -32.83
C ASN A 86 1.78 0.44 -31.76
N GLU A 87 2.50 0.54 -30.65
CA GLU A 87 2.44 -0.38 -29.52
C GLU A 87 1.68 0.27 -28.37
N THR A 88 0.74 -0.48 -27.81
CA THR A 88 -0.06 -0.05 -26.66
C THR A 88 -0.07 -1.13 -25.61
N ARG A 89 -0.01 -0.73 -24.34
CA ARG A 89 -0.39 -1.56 -23.19
C ARG A 89 -1.74 -1.11 -22.67
N ALA A 90 -2.74 -1.97 -22.80
CA ALA A 90 -4.09 -1.73 -22.29
C ALA A 90 -4.63 -3.00 -21.62
N PHE A 91 -5.25 -2.85 -20.45
CA PHE A 91 -5.79 -3.99 -19.70
C PHE A 91 -7.02 -3.62 -18.88
N ASN A 92 -7.91 -4.60 -18.68
CA ASN A 92 -9.04 -4.51 -17.76
C ASN A 92 -8.64 -5.10 -16.42
N MET A 93 -9.28 -4.63 -15.35
CA MET A 93 -9.04 -5.11 -13.99
C MET A 93 -10.32 -5.67 -13.39
N THR A 94 -10.18 -6.77 -12.66
CA THR A 94 -11.23 -7.30 -11.79
C THR A 94 -10.67 -7.55 -10.39
N MET A 95 -11.51 -7.32 -9.39
CA MET A 95 -11.20 -7.50 -7.98
C MET A 95 -12.39 -8.15 -7.29
N THR A 96 -12.14 -9.13 -6.43
CA THR A 96 -13.19 -9.72 -5.59
C THR A 96 -13.90 -8.64 -4.77
N GLY A 97 -15.21 -8.49 -4.97
CA GLY A 97 -16.02 -7.49 -4.27
C GLY A 97 -16.10 -6.12 -4.94
N GLU A 98 -15.48 -5.94 -6.12
CA GLU A 98 -15.63 -4.73 -6.93
C GLU A 98 -16.24 -5.02 -8.31
N LEU A 99 -16.81 -3.99 -8.93
CA LEU A 99 -17.14 -4.03 -10.34
C LEU A 99 -15.88 -4.04 -11.21
N PRO A 100 -15.89 -4.67 -12.38
CA PRO A 100 -14.79 -4.57 -13.35
C PRO A 100 -14.46 -3.10 -13.67
N TYR A 101 -13.17 -2.82 -13.85
CA TYR A 101 -12.65 -1.49 -14.12
C TYR A 101 -11.72 -1.50 -15.33
N GLY A 102 -11.62 -0.38 -16.03
CA GLY A 102 -10.78 -0.20 -17.21
C GLY A 102 -11.59 -0.02 -18.52
N PRO A 103 -10.89 -0.02 -19.66
CA PRO A 103 -9.47 -0.35 -19.81
C PRO A 103 -8.55 0.73 -19.24
N GLU A 104 -7.48 0.29 -18.58
CA GLU A 104 -6.39 1.13 -18.12
C GLU A 104 -5.25 1.14 -19.14
N ILE A 105 -4.71 2.33 -19.39
CA ILE A 105 -3.58 2.57 -20.28
C ILE A 105 -2.52 3.34 -19.48
N PRO A 106 -1.50 2.66 -18.94
CA PRO A 106 -0.47 3.32 -18.16
C PRO A 106 0.36 4.30 -19.00
N ILE A 107 0.75 5.42 -18.39
CA ILE A 107 1.54 6.47 -19.04
C ILE A 107 3.02 6.24 -18.73
N TYR A 108 3.87 6.37 -19.75
CA TYR A 108 5.32 6.21 -19.58
C TYR A 108 5.84 7.25 -18.59
N ARG A 109 6.45 6.77 -17.50
CA ARG A 109 6.94 7.58 -16.35
C ARG A 109 5.88 8.38 -15.60
N GLY A 110 4.60 8.26 -15.97
CA GLY A 110 3.47 8.85 -15.27
C GLY A 110 3.01 7.92 -14.16
N VAL A 111 3.02 8.39 -12.92
CA VAL A 111 2.59 7.61 -11.76
C VAL A 111 1.14 7.92 -11.45
N TYR A 112 0.33 6.87 -11.34
CA TYR A 112 -1.04 7.00 -10.85
C TYR A 112 -1.38 5.82 -9.94
N THR A 113 -2.47 5.97 -9.20
CA THR A 113 -2.87 4.98 -8.19
C THR A 113 -4.37 4.78 -8.22
N ILE A 114 -4.76 3.52 -8.32
CA ILE A 114 -6.15 3.09 -8.27
C ILE A 114 -6.38 2.44 -6.91
N PHE A 115 -7.36 2.95 -6.18
CA PHE A 115 -7.65 2.52 -4.82
C PHE A 115 -9.13 2.22 -4.62
N THR A 116 -9.44 1.43 -3.60
CA THR A 116 -10.82 1.11 -3.24
C THR A 116 -11.41 2.24 -2.39
N ARG A 117 -12.59 2.72 -2.75
CA ARG A 117 -13.30 3.77 -1.98
C ARG A 117 -14.07 3.19 -0.80
N LEU A 118 -14.54 1.97 -0.94
CA LEU A 118 -15.23 1.20 0.09
C LEU A 118 -14.35 0.00 0.50
N PRO A 119 -14.48 -0.49 1.74
CA PRO A 119 -13.71 -1.64 2.17
C PRO A 119 -14.17 -2.90 1.44
N LEU A 120 -13.21 -3.70 1.00
CA LEU A 120 -13.44 -5.06 0.51
C LEU A 120 -13.71 -5.96 1.72
N THR A 121 -14.85 -6.64 1.75
CA THR A 121 -15.27 -7.52 2.86
C THR A 121 -16.16 -8.67 2.36
N GLY A 122 -16.36 -9.70 3.17
CA GLY A 122 -17.26 -10.82 2.87
C GLY A 122 -16.65 -11.99 2.08
N ALA A 123 -15.34 -12.01 1.85
CA ALA A 123 -14.67 -13.08 1.11
C ALA A 123 -13.51 -13.70 1.90
N LYS A 124 -13.30 -15.02 1.72
CA LYS A 124 -12.11 -15.71 2.29
C LYS A 124 -10.83 -15.42 1.51
N ARG A 125 -10.96 -15.09 0.24
CA ARG A 125 -9.85 -14.84 -0.68
C ARG A 125 -10.21 -13.69 -1.59
N TYR A 126 -9.31 -12.73 -1.68
CA TYR A 126 -9.42 -11.59 -2.57
C TYR A 126 -8.44 -11.78 -3.72
N GLN A 127 -8.96 -11.70 -4.94
CA GLN A 127 -8.20 -11.92 -6.15
C GLN A 127 -8.26 -10.70 -7.05
N LEU A 128 -7.08 -10.15 -7.32
CA LEU A 128 -6.84 -9.17 -8.37
C LEU A 128 -6.48 -9.90 -9.66
N SER A 129 -7.15 -9.54 -10.75
CA SER A 129 -6.79 -10.00 -12.09
C SER A 129 -6.71 -8.82 -13.04
N LEU A 130 -5.58 -8.67 -13.73
CA LEU A 130 -5.40 -7.71 -14.82
C LEU A 130 -5.35 -8.51 -16.11
N SER A 131 -6.22 -8.20 -17.07
CA SER A 131 -6.36 -8.95 -18.30
C SER A 131 -6.10 -8.04 -19.50
N LYS A 132 -5.17 -8.46 -20.36
CA LYS A 132 -4.86 -7.78 -21.62
C LYS A 132 -6.13 -7.57 -22.45
N THR A 133 -6.34 -6.37 -23.01
CA THR A 133 -7.43 -6.13 -23.97
C THR A 133 -7.07 -6.64 -25.36
N GLU A 134 -8.07 -6.86 -26.22
CA GLU A 134 -7.87 -7.39 -27.58
C GLU A 134 -6.94 -6.51 -28.43
N ASN A 135 -7.04 -5.18 -28.29
CA ASN A 135 -6.24 -4.22 -29.06
C ASN A 135 -4.87 -3.93 -28.42
N SER A 136 -4.56 -4.51 -27.25
CA SER A 136 -3.26 -4.30 -26.62
C SER A 136 -2.19 -5.12 -27.32
N THR A 137 -1.02 -4.54 -27.51
CA THR A 137 0.16 -5.28 -28.00
C THR A 137 0.90 -5.94 -26.84
N HIS A 138 0.89 -5.29 -25.67
CA HIS A 138 1.65 -5.70 -24.50
C HIS A 138 0.77 -6.32 -23.40
N PRO A 139 1.31 -7.24 -22.58
CA PRO A 139 0.61 -7.78 -21.41
C PRO A 139 0.38 -6.72 -20.31
N PRO A 140 -0.53 -6.94 -19.35
CA PRO A 140 -0.73 -6.04 -18.22
C PRO A 140 0.53 -5.86 -17.38
N ILE A 141 0.62 -4.75 -16.65
CA ILE A 141 1.70 -4.46 -15.70
C ILE A 141 1.15 -4.04 -14.35
N LEU A 142 1.94 -4.26 -13.30
CA LEU A 142 1.72 -3.72 -11.96
C LEU A 142 3.07 -3.35 -11.35
N ASN A 143 3.24 -2.12 -10.88
CA ASN A 143 4.50 -1.67 -10.28
C ASN A 143 4.52 -1.99 -8.78
N ALA A 144 3.43 -1.68 -8.09
CA ALA A 144 3.30 -1.88 -6.66
C ALA A 144 1.85 -2.07 -6.21
N ILE A 145 1.68 -2.75 -5.08
CA ILE A 145 0.39 -2.89 -4.42
C ILE A 145 0.57 -2.75 -2.90
N GLU A 146 -0.31 -1.97 -2.28
CA GLU A 146 -0.44 -1.88 -0.83
C GLU A 146 -1.80 -2.49 -0.44
N VAL A 147 -1.81 -3.34 0.58
CA VAL A 147 -3.02 -3.97 1.13
C VAL A 147 -3.11 -3.62 2.60
N TYR A 148 -4.13 -2.84 2.96
CA TYR A 148 -4.39 -2.40 4.32
C TYR A 148 -5.57 -3.18 4.89
N LYS A 149 -5.37 -3.84 6.02
CA LYS A 149 -6.44 -4.47 6.80
C LYS A 149 -6.93 -3.49 7.85
N VAL A 150 -8.24 -3.24 7.90
CA VAL A 150 -8.86 -2.45 8.97
C VAL A 150 -8.68 -3.21 10.28
N LYS A 151 -8.26 -2.48 11.31
CA LYS A 151 -8.13 -2.99 12.67
C LYS A 151 -9.02 -2.14 13.57
N ASP A 152 -10.14 -2.72 13.96
CA ASP A 152 -10.98 -2.13 15.00
C ASP A 152 -10.32 -2.39 16.35
N PHE A 153 -9.82 -1.33 16.97
CA PHE A 153 -9.41 -1.39 18.35
C PHE A 153 -10.64 -1.16 19.22
N SER A 154 -10.96 -2.13 20.06
CA SER A 154 -12.00 -1.95 21.08
C SER A 154 -11.61 -0.91 22.15
N GLN A 155 -10.34 -0.53 22.18
CA GLN A 155 -9.77 0.47 23.09
C GLN A 155 -9.87 1.84 22.43
N LEU A 156 -10.32 2.82 23.20
CA LEU A 156 -10.22 4.22 22.81
C LEU A 156 -8.75 4.65 22.73
N GLU A 157 -8.50 5.67 21.92
CA GLU A 157 -7.22 6.39 21.88
C GLU A 157 -6.92 7.03 23.24
N THR A 158 -5.64 7.23 23.54
CA THR A 158 -5.17 7.89 24.76
C THR A 158 -5.79 9.28 24.87
N GLU A 159 -6.06 9.74 26.09
CA GLU A 159 -6.54 11.10 26.31
C GLU A 159 -5.66 12.14 25.60
N PRO A 160 -6.23 13.02 24.76
CA PRO A 160 -5.49 13.99 23.97
C PRO A 160 -4.51 14.85 24.77
N ASP A 161 -4.91 15.32 25.97
CA ASP A 161 -4.04 16.13 26.83
C ASP A 161 -2.77 15.37 27.27
N ASP A 162 -2.90 14.07 27.53
CA ASP A 162 -1.78 13.22 27.91
C ASP A 162 -0.88 12.97 26.68
N VAL A 163 -1.47 12.79 25.48
CA VAL A 163 -0.74 12.65 24.21
C VAL A 163 0.09 13.90 23.91
N ASP A 164 -0.50 15.08 24.00
CA ASP A 164 0.19 16.35 23.75
C ASP A 164 1.32 16.57 24.74
N THR A 165 1.08 16.26 26.02
CA THR A 165 2.08 16.39 27.08
C THR A 165 3.29 15.47 26.83
N ILE A 166 3.05 14.19 26.56
CA ILE A 166 4.13 13.22 26.35
C ILE A 166 4.87 13.47 25.02
N ALA A 167 4.19 13.98 23.99
CA ALA A 167 4.81 14.39 22.74
C ALA A 167 5.75 15.58 22.93
N ASN A 168 5.38 16.55 23.77
CA ASN A 168 6.27 17.66 24.13
C ASN A 168 7.53 17.19 24.86
N ILE A 169 7.39 16.24 25.80
CA ILE A 169 8.53 15.62 26.49
C ILE A 169 9.42 14.89 25.49
N LYS A 170 8.83 14.08 24.61
CA LYS A 170 9.56 13.37 23.54
C LYS A 170 10.43 14.33 22.73
N ASN A 171 9.86 15.45 22.31
CA ASN A 171 10.54 16.46 21.49
C ASN A 171 11.62 17.21 22.27
N ALA A 172 11.33 17.61 23.51
CA ALA A 172 12.27 18.36 24.35
C ALA A 172 13.53 17.55 24.71
N TYR A 173 13.37 16.25 24.95
CA TYR A 173 14.47 15.36 25.37
C TYR A 173 15.01 14.48 24.25
N GLY A 174 14.50 14.60 23.02
CA GLY A 174 14.96 13.81 21.88
C GLY A 174 14.80 12.30 22.08
N VAL A 175 13.69 11.86 22.72
CA VAL A 175 13.49 10.45 23.07
C VAL A 175 13.34 9.60 21.80
N ALA A 176 14.34 8.76 21.55
CA ALA A 176 14.37 7.81 20.44
C ALA A 176 14.07 6.38 20.94
N ARG A 177 12.81 6.13 21.34
CA ARG A 177 12.28 4.81 21.73
C ARG A 177 11.21 4.36 20.73
N ASN A 178 10.40 3.35 21.08
CA ASN A 178 9.19 2.96 20.34
C ASN A 178 8.04 4.00 20.43
N TRP A 179 8.35 5.26 20.76
CA TRP A 179 7.37 6.32 20.98
C TRP A 179 6.82 6.84 19.64
N GLN A 180 6.00 6.04 18.97
CA GLN A 180 5.33 6.36 17.72
C GLN A 180 3.87 5.91 17.79
N GLY A 181 2.94 6.74 17.30
CA GLY A 181 1.51 6.46 17.33
C GLY A 181 0.86 6.84 18.66
N ASP A 182 -0.12 6.05 19.09
CA ASP A 182 -0.83 6.28 20.35
C ASP A 182 0.01 5.77 21.55
N PRO A 183 0.18 6.55 22.64
CA PRO A 183 1.03 6.16 23.77
C PRO A 183 0.58 4.90 24.50
N CYS A 184 -0.73 4.72 24.67
CA CYS A 184 -1.32 3.62 25.43
C CYS A 184 -1.86 2.46 24.55
N GLY A 185 -2.10 2.74 23.27
CA GLY A 185 -2.91 1.94 22.36
C GLY A 185 -2.16 1.47 21.12
N PRO A 186 -2.29 0.19 20.73
CA PRO A 186 -2.93 -0.89 21.48
C PRO A 186 -2.12 -1.25 22.73
N ALA A 187 -2.76 -1.75 23.80
CA ALA A 187 -2.07 -2.09 25.06
C ALA A 187 -0.84 -3.01 24.89
N LYS A 188 -0.80 -3.86 23.85
CA LYS A 188 0.35 -4.72 23.53
C LYS A 188 1.57 -3.95 22.98
N TYR A 189 1.35 -2.77 22.40
CA TYR A 189 2.36 -1.94 21.75
C TYR A 189 2.51 -0.57 22.43
N MET A 190 2.14 -0.47 23.71
CA MET A 190 2.32 0.71 24.53
C MET A 190 3.77 1.21 24.49
N TRP A 191 3.93 2.52 24.60
CA TRP A 191 5.23 3.15 24.62
C TRP A 191 6.07 2.67 25.81
N GLU A 192 7.34 2.37 25.54
CA GLU A 192 8.28 1.84 26.52
C GLU A 192 8.59 2.90 27.57
N GLY A 193 8.32 2.56 28.83
CA GLY A 193 8.49 3.45 29.97
C GLY A 193 7.28 4.36 30.25
N VAL A 194 6.17 4.16 29.53
CA VAL A 194 4.86 4.75 29.87
C VAL A 194 4.01 3.65 30.50
N ASN A 195 3.28 3.98 31.56
CA ASN A 195 2.16 3.20 32.06
C ASN A 195 0.86 3.95 31.79
N CYS A 196 -0.17 3.17 31.48
CA CYS A 196 -1.50 3.69 31.22
C CYS A 196 -2.54 3.01 32.11
N SER A 197 -3.51 3.79 32.60
CA SER A 197 -4.71 3.26 33.23
C SER A 197 -5.80 3.07 32.19
N PHE A 198 -6.41 1.87 32.16
CA PHE A 198 -7.50 1.52 31.25
C PHE A 198 -8.82 1.41 32.02
N ASN A 199 -9.69 2.41 31.88
CA ASN A 199 -10.98 2.47 32.57
C ASN A 199 -12.16 2.19 31.63
N GLY A 200 -12.14 1.01 30.98
CA GLY A 200 -13.24 0.53 30.15
C GLY A 200 -13.57 1.45 28.96
N LEU A 201 -14.66 2.22 29.09
CA LEU A 201 -15.18 3.14 28.07
C LEU A 201 -14.52 4.52 28.09
N ASN A 202 -13.60 4.79 29.03
CA ASN A 202 -12.88 6.06 29.07
C ASN A 202 -11.56 5.95 28.29
N PRO A 203 -11.12 7.04 27.64
CA PRO A 203 -9.77 7.14 27.07
C PRO A 203 -8.70 6.71 28.08
N PRO A 204 -7.72 5.88 27.69
CA PRO A 204 -6.59 5.57 28.54
C PRO A 204 -5.87 6.85 28.98
N ARG A 205 -5.43 6.89 30.25
CA ARG A 205 -4.65 8.00 30.82
C ARG A 205 -3.23 7.55 31.10
N ILE A 206 -2.25 8.39 30.82
CA ILE A 206 -0.84 8.16 31.19
C ILE A 206 -0.69 8.40 32.70
N THR A 207 -0.15 7.42 33.42
CA THR A 207 -0.03 7.48 34.89
C THR A 207 1.40 7.55 35.40
N SER A 208 2.39 7.13 34.59
CA SER A 208 3.83 7.27 34.89
C SER A 208 4.67 7.04 33.66
#